data_AF-A0A7S1T630-F1
#
_entry.id   AF-A0A7S1T630-F1
#
_cell.length_a   1.000
_cell.length_b   1.000
_cell.length_c   1.000
_cell.angle_alpha   90.00
_cell.angle_beta   90.00
_cell.angle_gamma   90.00
#
_symmetry.space_group_name_H-M   'P 1'
#
loop_
_entity.id
_entity.type
_entity.pdbx_description
1 polymer ?
#
loop_
_entity_poly.entity_id
_entity_poly.type
_entity_poly.pdbx_seq_one_letter_code
_entity_poly.pdbx_strand_id
1 'polypeptide(L)'
;CLLSKVSAIAGTEGDATPFTDVTVEDVSRSLQSLGYQPRGWEMMHNGHTGRPLEAQIFLGPTYYQRLKHMVDDKIHSRAGGPLTLLTRQPVEGRSRGGGGRFGEMERDCMIAHGAAQFLKER
;
A
#
# COMPACT_ATOMS: atom_id res chain seq x y z
N CYS A 1 -5.88 4.56 -16.45
CA CYS A 1 -5.45 5.96 -16.22
C CYS A 1 -5.69 6.88 -17.42
N LEU A 2 -5.21 6.56 -18.63
CA LEU A 2 -5.44 7.40 -19.81
C LEU A 2 -6.92 7.45 -20.21
N LEU A 3 -7.53 6.28 -20.40
CA LEU A 3 -8.94 6.17 -20.76
C LEU A 3 -9.84 6.87 -19.74
N SER A 4 -9.60 6.64 -18.45
CA SER A 4 -10.35 7.29 -17.37
C SER A 4 -10.21 8.81 -17.35
N LYS A 5 -9.06 9.36 -17.79
CA LYS A 5 -8.88 10.81 -17.96
C LYS A 5 -9.71 11.35 -19.12
N VAL A 6 -9.67 10.67 -20.27
CA VAL A 6 -10.49 11.01 -21.45
C VAL A 6 -11.97 10.97 -21.07
N SER A 7 -12.43 9.88 -20.44
CA SER A 7 -13.80 9.70 -19.96
C SER A 7 -14.24 10.78 -18.97
N ALA A 8 -13.38 11.17 -18.02
CA ALA A 8 -13.69 12.21 -17.05
C ALA A 8 -13.90 13.59 -17.68
N ILE A 9 -13.19 13.90 -18.76
CA ILE A 9 -13.30 15.19 -19.47
C ILE A 9 -14.47 15.15 -20.47
N ALA A 10 -14.59 14.06 -21.23
CA ALA A 10 -15.63 13.90 -22.24
C ALA A 10 -17.02 13.64 -21.64
N GLY A 11 -17.10 13.23 -20.36
CA GLY A 11 -18.35 12.86 -19.69
C GLY A 11 -18.93 11.54 -20.18
N THR A 12 -18.12 10.68 -20.79
CA THR A 12 -18.53 9.37 -21.33
C THR A 12 -17.94 8.24 -20.53
N GLU A 13 -18.67 7.13 -20.41
CA GLU A 13 -18.14 5.90 -19.81
C GLU A 13 -17.17 5.22 -20.79
N GLY A 14 -15.96 4.94 -20.33
CA GLY A 14 -14.93 4.27 -21.14
C GLY A 14 -15.08 2.76 -21.05
N ASP A 15 -15.30 2.09 -22.18
CA ASP A 15 -15.33 0.63 -22.24
C ASP A 15 -13.92 0.05 -22.02
N ALA A 16 -13.81 -0.86 -21.05
CA ALA A 16 -12.58 -1.58 -20.72
C ALA A 16 -12.79 -3.10 -20.80
N THR A 17 -13.78 -3.55 -21.57
CA THR A 17 -14.06 -4.97 -21.80
C THR A 17 -12.85 -5.66 -22.46
N PRO A 18 -12.46 -6.86 -21.99
CA PRO A 18 -11.37 -7.61 -22.62
C PRO A 18 -11.62 -7.88 -24.11
N PHE A 19 -10.55 -7.84 -24.93
CA PHE A 19 -10.56 -8.18 -26.37
C PHE A 19 -11.44 -7.28 -27.26
N THR A 20 -11.50 -5.99 -26.95
CA THR A 20 -12.12 -4.96 -27.81
C THR A 20 -11.11 -4.37 -28.79
N ASP A 21 -11.61 -3.68 -29.82
CA ASP A 21 -10.78 -2.97 -30.82
C ASP A 21 -10.16 -1.67 -30.28
N VAL A 22 -10.40 -1.32 -29.01
CA VAL A 22 -9.90 -0.07 -28.40
C VAL A 22 -8.39 -0.16 -28.21
N THR A 23 -7.64 0.67 -28.95
CA THR A 23 -6.17 0.73 -28.86
C THR A 23 -5.68 1.88 -27.98
N VAL A 24 -4.42 1.78 -27.53
CA VAL A 24 -3.78 2.86 -26.76
C VAL A 24 -3.61 4.11 -27.62
N GLU A 25 -3.35 3.94 -28.91
CA GLU A 25 -3.21 5.00 -29.91
C GLU A 25 -4.51 5.79 -30.06
N ASP A 26 -5.67 5.13 -30.05
CA ASP A 26 -6.98 5.79 -30.13
C ASP A 26 -7.28 6.65 -28.91
N VAL A 27 -6.99 6.12 -27.72
CA VAL A 27 -7.12 6.86 -26.46
C VAL A 27 -6.13 8.03 -26.42
N SER A 28 -4.91 7.84 -26.93
CA SER A 28 -3.88 8.90 -26.99
C SER A 28 -4.29 10.04 -27.92
N ARG A 29 -4.87 9.72 -29.09
CA ARG A 29 -5.40 10.72 -30.03
C ARG A 29 -6.59 11.48 -29.44
N SER A 30 -7.50 10.77 -28.77
CA SER A 30 -8.63 11.39 -28.07
C SER A 30 -8.18 12.31 -26.94
N LEU A 31 -7.13 11.94 -26.21
CA LEU A 31 -6.58 12.81 -25.16
C LEU A 31 -5.92 14.07 -25.74
N GLN A 32 -5.25 13.93 -26.88
CA GLN A 32 -4.64 15.06 -27.59
C GLN A 32 -5.67 16.03 -28.15
N SER A 33 -6.81 15.54 -28.67
CA SER A 33 -7.89 16.42 -29.15
C SER A 33 -8.54 17.24 -28.03
N LEU A 34 -8.46 16.75 -26.79
CA LEU A 34 -8.89 17.45 -25.58
C LEU A 34 -7.83 18.43 -25.01
N GLY A 35 -6.70 18.62 -25.69
CA GLY A 35 -5.66 19.59 -25.31
C GLY A 35 -4.64 19.08 -24.29
N TYR A 36 -4.61 17.77 -24.02
CA TYR A 36 -3.64 17.15 -23.11
C TYR A 36 -2.52 16.43 -23.87
N GLN A 37 -1.42 16.14 -23.18
CA GLN A 37 -0.33 15.35 -23.76
C GLN A 37 -0.81 13.93 -24.07
N PRO A 38 -0.55 13.37 -25.28
CA PRO A 38 -1.13 12.09 -25.72
C PRO A 38 -0.81 10.90 -24.81
N ARG A 39 0.33 10.96 -24.11
CA ARG A 39 0.76 9.92 -23.17
C ARG A 39 0.37 10.18 -21.71
N GLY A 40 -0.41 11.23 -21.43
CA GLY A 40 -0.93 11.55 -20.09
C GLY A 40 0.09 12.13 -19.10
N TRP A 41 1.27 12.51 -19.56
CA TRP A 41 2.25 13.23 -18.76
C TRP A 41 1.86 14.70 -18.62
N GLU A 42 2.13 15.28 -17.45
CA GLU A 42 1.87 16.69 -17.17
C GLU A 42 3.04 17.33 -16.41
N MET A 43 3.22 18.63 -16.61
CA MET A 43 4.18 19.42 -15.83
C MET A 43 3.56 19.76 -14.48
N MET A 44 4.15 19.21 -13.42
CA MET A 44 3.71 19.45 -12.05
C MET A 44 4.63 20.45 -11.36
N HIS A 45 4.07 21.21 -10.42
CA HIS A 45 4.81 22.16 -9.61
C HIS A 45 4.95 21.66 -8.18
N ASN A 46 6.09 21.95 -7.55
CA ASN A 46 6.34 21.58 -6.17
C ASN A 46 5.43 22.39 -5.23
N GLY A 47 4.64 21.70 -4.39
CA GLY A 47 3.66 22.33 -3.49
C GLY A 47 4.28 23.17 -2.36
N HIS A 48 5.57 23.01 -2.06
CA HIS A 48 6.28 23.81 -1.06
C HIS A 48 6.98 25.03 -1.67
N THR A 49 7.66 24.86 -2.81
CA THR A 49 8.52 25.92 -3.40
C THR A 49 7.91 26.64 -4.60
N GLY A 50 6.85 26.10 -5.19
CA GLY A 50 6.22 26.62 -6.41
C GLY A 50 7.04 26.42 -7.70
N ARG A 51 8.22 25.80 -7.63
CA ARG A 51 9.06 25.54 -8.82
C ARG A 51 8.53 24.36 -9.62
N PRO A 52 8.66 24.37 -10.96
CA PRO A 52 8.31 23.20 -11.77
C PRO A 52 9.23 22.02 -11.44
N LEU A 53 8.68 20.80 -11.46
CA LEU A 53 9.46 19.58 -11.35
C LEU A 53 10.24 19.36 -12.65
N GLU A 54 11.47 18.86 -12.55
CA GLU A 54 12.32 18.58 -13.71
C GLU A 54 11.75 17.46 -14.59
N ALA A 55 10.99 16.53 -13.99
CA ALA A 55 10.33 15.44 -14.68
C ALA A 55 8.84 15.71 -14.89
N GLN A 56 8.32 15.25 -16.03
CA GLN A 56 6.87 15.20 -16.25
C GLN A 56 6.27 14.05 -15.44
N ILE A 57 5.09 14.27 -14.86
CA ILE A 57 4.42 13.30 -14.00
C ILE A 57 3.24 12.70 -14.76
N PHE A 58 3.15 11.37 -14.76
CA PHE A 58 1.99 10.69 -15.31
C PHE A 58 0.81 10.82 -14.35
N LEU A 59 -0.25 11.53 -14.77
CA LEU A 59 -1.38 11.85 -13.93
C LEU A 59 -2.70 11.50 -14.62
N GLY A 60 -3.53 10.72 -13.94
CA GLY A 60 -4.89 10.42 -14.38
C GLY A 60 -5.73 9.73 -13.29
N PRO A 61 -7.06 9.94 -13.30
CA PRO A 61 -7.95 9.33 -12.32
C PRO A 61 -7.92 7.80 -12.48
N THR A 62 -7.88 7.06 -11.39
CA THR A 62 -7.99 5.60 -11.38
C THR A 62 -8.69 5.16 -10.12
N TYR A 63 -9.60 4.20 -10.24
CA TYR A 63 -10.29 3.65 -9.09
C TYR A 63 -9.36 2.72 -8.31
N TYR A 64 -9.24 2.95 -7.01
CA TYR A 64 -8.54 2.08 -6.08
C TYR A 64 -9.52 1.36 -5.18
N GLN A 65 -9.29 0.07 -4.99
CA GLN A 65 -10.06 -0.73 -4.03
C GLN A 65 -9.50 -0.54 -2.63
N ARG A 66 -10.34 -0.09 -1.70
CA ARG A 66 -9.98 -0.07 -0.29
C ARG A 66 -9.93 -1.50 0.24
N LEU A 67 -8.79 -1.91 0.78
CA LEU A 67 -8.62 -3.22 1.40
C LEU A 67 -9.20 -3.26 2.82
N LYS A 68 -9.61 -4.46 3.26
CA LYS A 68 -10.27 -4.67 4.56
C LYS A 68 -9.33 -4.63 5.77
N HIS A 69 -8.03 -4.82 5.56
CA HIS A 69 -7.07 -4.95 6.65
C HIS A 69 -6.58 -3.59 7.13
N MET A 70 -7.32 -3.01 8.08
CA MET A 70 -7.01 -1.71 8.66
C MET A 70 -5.95 -1.83 9.77
N VAL A 71 -5.21 -0.73 10.01
CA VAL A 71 -4.14 -0.67 11.03
C VAL A 71 -4.71 -0.87 12.43
N ASP A 72 -5.85 -0.26 12.74
CA ASP A 72 -6.51 -0.37 14.05
C ASP A 72 -6.83 -1.83 14.43
N ASP A 73 -7.11 -2.66 13.44
CA ASP A 73 -7.36 -4.09 13.63
C ASP A 73 -6.08 -4.92 13.82
N LYS A 74 -4.90 -4.33 13.65
CA LYS A 74 -3.61 -5.03 13.77
C LYS A 74 -2.79 -4.60 14.97
N ILE A 75 -3.08 -3.44 15.58
CA ILE A 75 -2.37 -2.99 16.78
C ILE A 75 -2.53 -4.04 17.89
N HIS A 76 -1.41 -4.47 18.45
CA HIS A 76 -1.33 -5.46 19.51
C HIS A 76 -0.14 -5.19 20.43
N SER A 77 -0.38 -5.15 21.73
CA SER A 77 0.64 -4.92 22.76
C SER A 77 0.31 -5.72 24.02
N ARG A 78 1.33 -6.19 24.73
CA ARG A 78 1.19 -6.87 26.02
C ARG A 78 2.29 -6.43 26.98
N ALA A 79 1.89 -5.93 28.14
CA ALA A 79 2.79 -5.69 29.28
C ALA A 79 2.68 -6.81 30.33
N GLY A 80 1.46 -7.23 30.64
CA GLY A 80 1.11 -8.39 31.47
C GLY A 80 -0.24 -8.93 31.04
N GLY A 81 -0.58 -10.16 31.41
CA GLY A 81 -1.85 -10.75 30.98
C GLY A 81 -2.00 -12.22 31.39
N PRO A 82 -3.14 -12.83 31.05
CA PRO A 82 -3.45 -14.21 31.42
C PRO A 82 -2.41 -15.20 30.87
N LEU A 83 -2.26 -16.30 31.60
CA LEU A 83 -1.36 -17.40 31.26
C LEU A 83 -2.19 -18.67 31.05
N THR A 84 -1.69 -19.55 30.20
CA THR A 84 -2.24 -20.89 30.03
C THR A 84 -2.06 -21.70 31.33
N LEU A 85 -3.06 -22.51 31.71
CA LEU A 85 -2.99 -23.28 32.97
C LEU A 85 -1.89 -24.35 32.96
N LEU A 86 -1.69 -25.00 31.81
CA LEU A 86 -0.76 -26.13 31.69
C LEU A 86 0.71 -25.67 31.67
N THR A 87 1.06 -24.72 30.79
CA THR A 87 2.45 -24.31 30.56
C THR A 87 2.83 -23.02 31.30
N ARG A 88 1.85 -22.31 31.87
CA ARG A 88 2.04 -20.98 32.48
C ARG A 88 2.70 -19.98 31.51
N GLN A 89 2.48 -20.15 30.21
CA GLN A 89 2.97 -19.25 29.17
C GLN A 89 1.88 -18.25 28.77
N PRO A 90 2.24 -17.08 28.20
CA PRO A 90 1.27 -16.13 27.65
C PRO A 90 0.27 -16.81 26.72
N VAL A 91 -1.01 -16.45 26.83
CA VAL A 91 -2.04 -16.96 25.92
C VAL A 91 -1.81 -16.46 24.49
N GLU A 92 -2.41 -17.15 23.52
CA GLU A 92 -2.40 -16.73 22.12
C GLU A 92 -3.54 -15.75 21.81
N GLY A 93 -3.31 -14.92 20.79
CA GLY A 93 -4.34 -14.08 20.19
C GLY A 93 -4.59 -12.77 20.93
N ARG A 94 -4.74 -11.70 20.15
CA ARG A 94 -5.01 -10.34 20.66
C ARG A 94 -6.28 -10.27 21.52
N SER A 95 -7.35 -10.93 21.10
CA SER A 95 -8.65 -10.92 21.79
C SER A 95 -8.59 -11.45 23.22
N ARG A 96 -7.57 -12.26 23.55
CA ARG A 96 -7.35 -12.83 24.87
C ARG A 96 -6.27 -12.10 25.69
N GLY A 97 -5.79 -10.95 25.21
CA GLY A 97 -4.63 -10.29 25.81
C GLY A 97 -3.35 -11.12 25.69
N GLY A 98 -3.26 -11.89 24.60
CA GLY A 98 -2.13 -12.78 24.34
C GLY A 98 -0.82 -12.05 24.10
N GLY A 99 0.29 -12.78 24.18
CA GLY A 99 1.63 -12.24 23.93
C GLY A 99 2.07 -12.38 22.48
N GLY A 100 3.12 -11.62 22.13
CA GLY A 100 3.91 -11.93 20.94
C GLY A 100 4.58 -13.29 21.08
N ARG A 101 4.75 -13.99 19.96
CA ARG A 101 5.46 -15.27 19.91
C ARG A 101 6.92 -15.00 19.56
N PHE A 102 7.82 -15.47 20.42
CA PHE A 102 9.25 -15.53 20.13
C PHE A 102 9.61 -16.95 19.72
N GLY A 103 9.92 -17.15 18.45
CA GLY A 103 10.22 -18.46 17.87
C GLY A 103 11.71 -18.75 17.80
N GLU A 104 12.04 -19.89 17.19
CA GLU A 104 13.42 -20.34 17.02
C GLU A 104 14.21 -19.42 16.08
N MET A 105 13.55 -18.88 15.05
CA MET A 105 14.18 -17.96 14.11
C MET A 105 14.55 -16.64 14.80
N GLU A 106 13.68 -16.10 15.65
CA GLU A 106 13.96 -14.88 16.40
C GLU A 106 15.10 -15.08 17.41
N ARG A 107 15.18 -16.27 18.04
CA ARG A 107 16.30 -16.66 18.92
C ARG A 107 17.62 -16.67 18.16
N ASP A 108 17.66 -17.31 17.00
CA ASP A 108 18.89 -17.51 16.24
C ASP A 108 19.46 -16.18 15.72
N CYS A 109 18.58 -15.23 15.34
CA CYS A 109 18.97 -13.86 15.02
C CYS A 109 19.69 -13.17 16.20
N MET A 110 19.21 -13.36 17.43
CA MET A 110 19.84 -12.76 18.62
C MET A 110 21.21 -13.38 18.94
N ILE A 111 21.37 -14.69 18.70
CA ILE A 111 22.65 -15.38 18.86
C ILE A 111 23.67 -14.83 17.85
N ALA A 112 23.26 -14.64 16.59
CA ALA A 112 24.13 -14.09 15.54
C ALA A 112 24.65 -12.69 15.88
N HIS A 113 23.85 -11.87 16.56
CA HIS A 113 24.27 -10.55 17.05
C HIS A 113 25.15 -10.60 18.32
N GLY A 114 25.37 -11.77 18.92
CA GLY A 114 26.13 -11.91 20.16
C GLY A 114 25.38 -11.41 21.41
N ALA A 115 24.06 -11.22 21.32
CA ALA A 115 23.22 -10.68 22.40
C ALA A 115 22.84 -11.75 23.44
N ALA A 116 23.82 -12.53 23.91
CA ALA A 116 23.61 -13.67 24.80
C ALA A 116 22.99 -13.27 26.16
N GLN A 117 23.31 -12.08 26.68
CA GLN A 117 22.74 -11.58 27.92
C GLN A 117 21.25 -11.24 27.77
N PHE A 118 20.86 -10.67 26.63
CA PHE A 118 19.47 -10.36 26.31
C PHE A 118 18.63 -11.63 26.13
N LEU A 119 19.18 -12.66 25.48
CA LEU A 119 18.52 -13.97 25.33
C LEU A 119 18.22 -14.68 26.66
N LYS A 120 19.05 -14.43 27.68
CA LYS A 120 18.86 -14.98 29.03
C LYS A 120 17.99 -14.08 29.91
N GLU A 121 17.69 -12.87 29.44
CA GLU A 121 16.90 -11.91 30.20
C GLU A 121 15.45 -12.42 30.31
N ARG A 122 14.97 -12.48 31.55
CA ARG A 122 13.71 -13.08 32.03
C ARG A 122 12.59 -13.26 31.01
#